data_AF-A0A6P5LQ57-F1
#
_entry.id   AF-A0A6P5LQ57-F1
#
_cell.length_a   1.000
_cell.length_b   1.000
_cell.length_c   1.000
_cell.angle_alpha   90.00
_cell.angle_beta   90.00
_cell.angle_gamma   90.00
#
_symmetry.space_group_name_H-M   'P 1'
#
loop_
_entity.id
_entity.type
_entity.pdbx_description
1 polymer ?
#
loop_
_entity_poly.entity_id
_entity_poly.type
_entity_poly.pdbx_seq_one_letter_code
_entity_poly.pdbx_strand_id
1 'polypeptide(L)'
;MAFAVSILGKDLADELALVDVIEDKLKGEMMGLQHGSLFLKMPKIFCGKDYMGILTYVAWKLSGFPKNCVIGSGRKLASACSCYLIGERLSVHSSSCHGWVLGKRGDSCVPVWRGVNVAGVSLKNFYPALGTDADSENWKDVHEQVVESAYEVIKLKGYTSWAIGLAVAGLEESVKILRRVHPVSTMIKGLYGINEDVFLSVPDVLGQNGISDVVQINLNLEEEARLKKSSDTL
;
A
#
# COMPACT_ATOMS: atom_id res chain seq x y z
N MET A 1 1.89 12.62 -11.84
CA MET A 1 1.31 13.81 -11.18
C MET A 1 0.62 13.54 -9.84
N ALA A 2 -0.27 12.55 -9.69
CA ALA A 2 -1.02 12.33 -8.44
C ALA A 2 -0.16 12.17 -7.16
N PHE A 3 1.01 11.51 -7.25
CA PHE A 3 1.98 11.43 -6.14
C PHE A 3 2.45 12.83 -5.73
N ALA A 4 3.05 13.58 -6.66
CA ALA A 4 3.56 14.92 -6.43
C ALA A 4 2.51 15.84 -5.77
N VAL A 5 1.29 15.89 -6.31
CA VAL A 5 0.21 16.71 -5.73
C VAL A 5 -0.15 16.27 -4.31
N SER A 6 -0.18 14.97 -4.03
CA SER A 6 -0.52 14.45 -2.70
C SER A 6 0.57 14.73 -1.66
N ILE A 7 1.84 14.72 -2.07
CA ILE A 7 3.01 15.05 -1.25
C ILE A 7 3.01 16.54 -0.92
N LEU A 8 2.85 17.37 -1.96
CA LEU A 8 2.82 18.83 -1.83
C LEU A 8 1.62 19.31 -1.01
N GLY A 9 0.43 18.75 -1.24
CA GLY A 9 -0.78 19.12 -0.48
C GLY A 9 -0.74 18.73 1.00
N LYS A 10 0.25 17.95 1.43
CA LYS A 10 0.49 17.57 2.82
C LYS A 10 1.74 18.22 3.42
N ASP A 11 2.39 19.14 2.68
CA ASP A 11 3.65 19.80 3.09
C ASP A 11 4.74 18.79 3.49
N LEU A 12 4.82 17.66 2.77
CA LEU A 12 5.73 16.56 3.11
C LEU A 12 7.14 16.74 2.56
N ALA A 13 7.41 17.70 1.68
CA ALA A 13 8.74 17.89 1.12
C ALA A 13 9.05 19.37 0.95
N ASP A 14 10.32 19.72 1.19
CA ASP A 14 10.91 21.06 0.93
C ASP A 14 11.64 21.11 -0.42
N GLU A 15 11.89 19.96 -1.05
CA GLU A 15 12.34 19.85 -2.44
C GLU A 15 11.68 18.63 -3.10
N LEU A 16 11.23 18.76 -4.36
CA LEU A 16 10.61 17.68 -5.14
C LEU A 16 11.32 17.51 -6.48
N ALA A 17 11.86 16.32 -6.73
CA ALA A 17 12.46 15.97 -8.02
C ALA A 17 11.50 15.12 -8.86
N LEU A 18 11.25 15.52 -10.10
CA LEU A 18 10.50 14.73 -11.09
C LEU A 18 11.43 14.14 -12.13
N VAL A 19 11.24 12.86 -12.47
CA VAL A 19 12.09 12.18 -13.45
C VAL A 19 11.25 11.36 -14.41
N ASP A 20 11.43 11.58 -15.71
CA ASP A 20 10.73 10.87 -16.79
C ASP A 20 11.58 10.89 -18.08
N VAL A 21 11.40 9.89 -18.96
CA VAL A 21 12.05 9.82 -20.29
C VAL A 21 11.45 10.85 -21.26
N ILE A 22 10.18 11.22 -21.08
CA ILE A 22 9.45 12.11 -21.99
C ILE A 22 9.66 13.56 -21.54
N GLU A 23 10.66 14.23 -22.13
CA GLU A 23 11.11 15.56 -21.70
C GLU A 23 10.02 16.64 -21.75
N ASP A 24 9.24 16.72 -22.83
CA ASP A 24 8.19 17.74 -22.97
C ASP A 24 7.06 17.55 -21.96
N LYS A 25 6.70 16.28 -21.71
CA LYS A 25 5.72 15.94 -20.67
C LYS A 25 6.26 16.32 -19.29
N LEU A 26 7.51 15.98 -19.00
CA LEU A 26 8.16 16.30 -17.73
C LEU A 26 8.20 17.81 -17.47
N LYS A 27 8.58 18.60 -18.48
CA LYS A 27 8.58 20.07 -18.40
C LYS A 27 7.17 20.63 -18.18
N GLY A 28 6.18 20.14 -18.93
CA GLY A 28 4.79 20.57 -18.78
C GLY A 28 4.22 20.28 -17.39
N GLU A 29 4.49 19.08 -16.86
CA GLU A 29 4.08 18.64 -15.53
C GLU A 29 4.78 19.47 -14.41
N MET A 30 6.07 19.75 -14.56
CA MET A 30 6.81 20.64 -13.67
C MET A 30 6.23 22.06 -13.68
N MET A 31 6.00 22.65 -14.86
CA MET A 31 5.42 23.99 -14.99
C MET A 31 4.00 24.05 -14.39
N GLY A 32 3.19 23.01 -14.60
CA GLY A 32 1.86 22.90 -14.00
C GLY A 32 1.89 22.95 -12.47
N LEU A 33 2.82 22.23 -11.85
CA LEU A 33 3.03 22.28 -10.39
C LEU A 33 3.54 23.66 -9.93
N GLN A 34 4.48 24.25 -10.68
CA GLN A 34 5.01 25.58 -10.38
C GLN A 34 3.93 26.67 -10.44
N HIS A 35 2.98 26.61 -11.38
CA HIS A 35 1.85 27.53 -11.39
C HIS A 35 0.93 27.37 -10.17
N GLY A 36 0.84 26.15 -9.62
CA GLY A 36 0.11 25.87 -8.37
C GLY A 36 0.82 26.35 -7.10
N SER A 37 2.05 26.87 -7.20
CA SER A 37 2.85 27.36 -6.06
C SER A 37 2.16 28.42 -5.21
N LEU A 38 1.28 29.22 -5.80
CA LEU A 38 0.53 30.27 -5.10
C LEU A 38 -0.39 29.70 -4.00
N PHE A 39 -0.69 28.40 -4.04
CA PHE A 39 -1.63 27.73 -3.14
C PHE A 39 -0.97 26.69 -2.23
N LEU A 40 0.35 26.51 -2.31
CA LEU A 40 1.10 25.47 -1.61
C LEU A 40 2.32 26.06 -0.90
N LYS A 41 2.70 25.54 0.28
CA LYS A 41 3.92 25.96 0.97
C LYS A 41 5.11 25.36 0.22
N MET A 42 5.83 26.21 -0.52
CA MET A 42 6.66 25.73 -1.63
C MET A 42 7.93 24.97 -1.22
N PRO A 43 8.12 23.77 -1.79
CA PRO A 43 9.45 23.21 -2.05
C PRO A 43 10.10 23.69 -3.35
N LYS A 44 11.44 23.59 -3.47
CA LYS A 44 12.11 23.71 -4.79
C LYS A 44 11.82 22.48 -5.65
N ILE A 45 11.37 22.68 -6.88
CA ILE A 45 11.05 21.58 -7.80
C ILE A 45 12.13 21.49 -8.88
N PHE A 46 12.74 20.31 -9.05
CA PHE A 46 13.75 20.03 -10.07
C PHE A 46 13.30 18.87 -10.97
N CYS A 47 13.86 18.77 -12.18
CA CYS A 47 13.57 17.65 -13.07
C CYS A 47 14.82 17.04 -13.72
N GLY A 48 14.84 15.71 -13.92
CA GLY A 48 15.98 14.95 -14.46
C GLY A 48 15.58 13.69 -15.25
N LYS A 49 16.55 12.91 -15.73
CA LYS A 49 16.34 11.75 -16.64
C LYS A 49 16.75 10.38 -16.06
N ASP A 50 16.97 10.23 -14.75
CA ASP A 50 17.50 8.97 -14.17
C ASP A 50 16.43 7.99 -13.64
N TYR A 51 16.44 6.76 -14.16
CA TYR A 51 15.33 5.81 -14.02
C TYR A 51 15.61 4.73 -12.98
N MET A 52 14.56 4.29 -12.28
CA MET A 52 14.51 2.90 -11.80
C MET A 52 13.03 2.43 -11.72
N GLY A 53 12.75 1.19 -12.19
CA GLY A 53 11.42 0.58 -12.40
C GLY A 53 11.54 -0.91 -12.83
N ILE A 54 11.57 -1.96 -12.00
CA ILE A 54 10.49 -2.83 -11.46
C ILE A 54 11.05 -3.34 -10.13
N LEU A 55 10.57 -2.78 -9.03
CA LEU A 55 11.54 -2.10 -8.19
C LEU A 55 11.97 -2.86 -6.96
N THR A 56 11.14 -3.20 -5.99
CA THR A 56 11.68 -3.36 -4.62
C THR A 56 12.82 -4.38 -4.48
N TYR A 57 12.67 -5.61 -4.98
CA TYR A 57 13.76 -6.60 -4.94
C TYR A 57 14.93 -6.23 -5.87
N VAL A 58 14.64 -5.84 -7.10
CA VAL A 58 15.68 -5.48 -8.10
C VAL A 58 16.42 -4.22 -7.68
N ALA A 59 15.72 -3.18 -7.27
CA ALA A 59 16.21 -1.96 -6.63
C ALA A 59 17.04 -2.28 -5.39
N TRP A 60 16.61 -3.21 -4.54
CA TRP A 60 17.43 -3.66 -3.42
C TRP A 60 18.75 -4.28 -3.88
N LYS A 61 18.70 -5.22 -4.83
CA LYS A 61 19.89 -5.87 -5.40
C LYS A 61 20.82 -4.88 -6.12
N LEU A 62 20.26 -3.94 -6.89
CA LEU A 62 21.01 -2.98 -7.70
C LEU A 62 21.56 -1.80 -6.89
N SER A 63 20.81 -1.31 -5.90
CA SER A 63 21.24 -0.17 -5.08
C SER A 63 22.33 -0.52 -4.07
N GLY A 64 22.42 -1.79 -3.64
CA GLY A 64 23.28 -2.20 -2.53
C GLY A 64 22.83 -1.64 -1.17
N PHE A 65 21.65 -1.02 -1.09
CA PHE A 65 21.12 -0.48 0.16
C PHE A 65 20.73 -1.60 1.14
N PRO A 66 20.77 -1.31 2.46
CA PRO A 66 20.24 -2.25 3.43
C PRO A 66 18.72 -2.40 3.23
N LYS A 67 18.19 -3.59 3.49
CA LYS A 67 16.80 -3.97 3.17
C LYS A 67 15.74 -3.04 3.79
N ASN A 68 16.02 -2.44 4.95
CA ASN A 68 15.11 -1.51 5.61
C ASN A 68 14.90 -0.20 4.84
N CYS A 69 15.87 0.19 3.99
CA CYS A 69 15.81 1.41 3.19
C CYS A 69 15.10 1.22 1.83
N VAL A 70 14.67 -0.01 1.50
CA VAL A 70 14.03 -0.31 0.22
C VAL A 70 12.61 -0.78 0.46
N ILE A 71 11.65 0.12 0.22
CA ILE A 71 10.24 -0.07 0.59
C ILE A 71 9.40 -0.08 -0.69
N GLY A 72 8.62 -1.14 -0.90
CA GLY A 72 7.55 -1.12 -1.89
C GLY A 72 6.25 -0.63 -1.28
N SER A 73 5.46 0.18 -1.99
CA SER A 73 4.15 0.66 -1.50
C SER A 73 3.17 -0.47 -1.11
N GLY A 74 3.41 -1.69 -1.62
CA GLY A 74 2.81 -2.92 -1.13
C GLY A 74 1.29 -2.95 -1.26
N ARG A 75 0.62 -3.33 -0.16
CA ARG A 75 -0.84 -3.46 -0.08
C ARG A 75 -1.49 -2.36 0.76
N LYS A 76 -0.81 -1.21 0.95
CA LYS A 76 -1.39 -0.06 1.64
C LYS A 76 -2.70 0.41 1.01
N LEU A 77 -2.74 0.54 -0.31
CA LEU A 77 -3.98 0.91 -1.02
C LEU A 77 -5.07 -0.15 -0.87
N ALA A 78 -4.74 -1.43 -1.06
CA ALA A 78 -5.71 -2.51 -0.96
C ALA A 78 -6.32 -2.61 0.45
N SER A 79 -5.51 -2.43 1.49
CA SER A 79 -5.99 -2.39 2.87
C SER A 79 -6.88 -1.16 3.11
N ALA A 80 -6.54 0.00 2.55
CA ALA A 80 -7.38 1.20 2.63
C ALA A 80 -8.73 1.01 1.92
N CYS A 81 -8.75 0.41 0.72
CA CYS A 81 -9.98 0.05 0.01
C CYS A 81 -10.82 -0.96 0.80
N SER A 82 -10.18 -1.95 1.43
CA SER A 82 -10.88 -2.90 2.31
C SER A 82 -11.54 -2.19 3.49
N CYS A 83 -10.83 -1.31 4.21
CA CYS A 83 -11.42 -0.51 5.29
C CYS A 83 -12.56 0.40 4.81
N TYR A 84 -12.47 0.94 3.60
CA TYR A 84 -13.52 1.74 2.98
C TYR A 84 -14.79 0.91 2.75
N LEU A 85 -14.68 -0.25 2.09
CA LEU A 85 -15.82 -1.12 1.80
C LEU A 85 -16.45 -1.73 3.07
N ILE A 86 -15.63 -2.08 4.06
CA ILE A 86 -16.11 -2.48 5.39
C ILE A 86 -16.89 -1.32 6.03
N GLY A 87 -16.36 -0.10 5.94
CA GLY A 87 -17.01 1.10 6.44
C GLY A 87 -18.34 1.39 5.77
N GLU A 88 -18.44 1.23 4.44
CA GLU A 88 -19.71 1.35 3.71
C GLU A 88 -20.74 0.32 4.19
N ARG A 89 -20.36 -0.95 4.29
CA ARG A 89 -21.27 -2.02 4.75
C ARG A 89 -21.76 -1.81 6.18
N LEU A 90 -20.90 -1.29 7.06
CA LEU A 90 -21.23 -1.06 8.48
C LEU A 90 -21.78 0.34 8.77
N SER A 91 -21.81 1.24 7.77
CA SER A 91 -22.10 2.66 7.97
C SER A 91 -21.20 3.34 9.01
N VAL A 92 -19.91 3.00 9.00
CA VAL A 92 -18.88 3.54 9.89
C VAL A 92 -17.75 4.15 9.05
N HIS A 93 -17.21 5.29 9.48
CA HIS A 93 -16.10 5.90 8.76
C HIS A 93 -14.88 4.95 8.71
N SER A 94 -14.22 4.88 7.55
CA SER A 94 -13.12 3.93 7.27
C SER A 94 -11.94 4.03 8.23
N SER A 95 -11.72 5.19 8.86
CA SER A 95 -10.69 5.37 9.91
C SER A 95 -10.95 4.56 11.19
N SER A 96 -12.20 4.16 11.42
CA SER A 96 -12.61 3.34 12.57
C SER A 96 -12.79 1.86 12.20
N CYS A 97 -12.56 1.52 10.92
CA CYS A 97 -12.58 0.16 10.41
C CYS A 97 -11.14 -0.33 10.23
N HIS A 98 -10.83 -1.48 10.81
CA HIS A 98 -9.49 -2.04 10.77
C HIS A 98 -9.53 -3.39 10.06
N GLY A 99 -8.74 -3.51 9.00
CA GLY A 99 -8.60 -4.73 8.21
C GLY A 99 -7.28 -4.70 7.43
N TRP A 100 -6.70 -5.87 7.20
CA TRP A 100 -5.41 -6.02 6.52
C TRP A 100 -5.56 -6.88 5.29
N VAL A 101 -4.99 -6.41 4.18
CA VAL A 101 -4.78 -7.20 2.98
C VAL A 101 -3.27 -7.35 2.80
N LEU A 102 -2.78 -8.58 2.87
CA LEU A 102 -1.36 -8.93 2.85
C LEU A 102 -0.98 -9.64 1.54
N GLY A 103 0.30 -10.02 1.42
CA GLY A 103 0.81 -10.82 0.33
C GLY A 103 1.13 -10.00 -0.93
N LYS A 104 1.08 -10.67 -2.09
CA LYS A 104 1.42 -10.06 -3.38
C LYS A 104 0.30 -9.13 -3.87
N ARG A 105 0.65 -8.19 -4.73
CA ARG A 105 -0.33 -7.36 -5.45
C ARG A 105 -1.01 -8.20 -6.55
N GLY A 106 -2.34 -8.14 -6.61
CA GLY A 106 -3.14 -8.84 -7.61
C GLY A 106 -3.91 -10.01 -6.99
N ASP A 107 -4.17 -11.03 -7.78
CA ASP A 107 -5.13 -12.13 -7.47
C ASP A 107 -4.68 -13.03 -6.31
N SER A 108 -3.39 -13.06 -5.98
CA SER A 108 -2.85 -13.83 -4.84
C SER A 108 -2.77 -13.05 -3.53
N CYS A 109 -3.47 -11.93 -3.42
CA CYS A 109 -3.55 -11.20 -2.16
C CYS A 109 -4.37 -11.95 -1.09
N VAL A 110 -4.07 -11.65 0.18
CA VAL A 110 -4.62 -12.38 1.32
C VAL A 110 -5.38 -11.41 2.23
N PRO A 111 -6.72 -11.48 2.28
CA PRO A 111 -7.50 -10.75 3.28
C PRO A 111 -7.37 -11.46 4.63
N VAL A 112 -6.98 -10.73 5.67
CA VAL A 112 -6.83 -11.27 7.02
C VAL A 112 -8.12 -11.05 7.80
N TRP A 113 -9.11 -11.90 7.57
CA TRP A 113 -10.43 -11.84 8.21
C TRP A 113 -10.35 -11.93 9.73
N ARG A 114 -9.39 -12.70 10.26
CA ARG A 114 -9.16 -12.81 11.70
C ARG A 114 -8.83 -11.46 12.35
N GLY A 115 -8.16 -10.57 11.62
CA GLY A 115 -7.76 -9.25 12.09
C GLY A 115 -8.81 -8.16 11.91
N VAL A 116 -9.94 -8.45 11.24
CA VAL A 116 -10.97 -7.45 10.94
C VAL A 116 -11.72 -7.07 12.22
N ASN A 117 -11.72 -5.78 12.54
CA ASN A 117 -12.36 -5.26 13.75
C ASN A 117 -12.83 -3.80 13.60
N VAL A 118 -13.79 -3.41 14.43
CA VAL A 118 -14.22 -2.02 14.65
C VAL A 118 -14.13 -1.75 16.15
N ALA A 119 -13.45 -0.67 16.54
CA ALA A 119 -13.19 -0.34 17.95
C ALA A 119 -12.59 -1.50 18.78
N GLY A 120 -11.78 -2.36 18.14
CA GLY A 120 -11.18 -3.54 18.78
C GLY A 120 -12.09 -4.78 18.88
N VAL A 121 -13.36 -4.68 18.50
CA VAL A 121 -14.29 -5.81 18.49
C VAL A 121 -14.12 -6.60 17.20
N SER A 122 -13.64 -7.85 17.32
CA SER A 122 -13.40 -8.73 16.18
C SER A 122 -14.70 -9.16 15.51
N LEU A 123 -14.84 -8.87 14.21
CA LEU A 123 -15.99 -9.30 13.42
C LEU A 123 -16.02 -10.83 13.28
N LYS A 124 -14.86 -11.48 13.17
CA LYS A 124 -14.75 -12.94 13.05
C LYS A 124 -15.23 -13.67 14.32
N ASN A 125 -15.08 -13.06 15.49
CA ASN A 125 -15.59 -13.64 16.74
C ASN A 125 -17.11 -13.52 16.86
N PHE A 126 -17.67 -12.38 16.42
CA PHE A 126 -19.12 -12.16 16.41
C PHE A 126 -19.82 -12.98 15.31
N TYR A 127 -19.17 -13.11 14.16
CA TYR A 127 -19.69 -13.79 12.98
C TYR A 127 -18.65 -14.79 12.43
N PRO A 128 -18.61 -16.03 12.94
CA PRO A 128 -17.59 -17.02 12.59
C PRO A 128 -17.52 -17.38 11.10
N ALA A 129 -18.63 -17.25 10.38
CA ALA A 129 -18.70 -17.52 8.94
C ALA A 129 -18.00 -16.44 8.09
N LEU A 130 -17.64 -15.28 8.66
CA LEU A 130 -17.02 -14.14 7.95
C LEU A 130 -15.91 -14.57 7.00
N GLY A 131 -16.08 -14.30 5.70
CA GLY A 131 -15.04 -14.58 4.70
C GLY A 131 -14.89 -16.06 4.33
N THR A 132 -15.86 -16.91 4.68
CA THR A 132 -15.97 -18.31 4.24
C THR A 132 -17.07 -18.48 3.19
N ASP A 133 -17.19 -19.64 2.54
CA ASP A 133 -18.28 -19.90 1.58
C ASP A 133 -19.64 -20.12 2.26
N ALA A 134 -19.64 -20.37 3.58
CA ALA A 134 -20.86 -20.49 4.39
C ALA A 134 -21.40 -19.11 4.83
N ASP A 135 -20.78 -18.02 4.40
CA ASP A 135 -21.13 -16.66 4.78
C ASP A 135 -22.39 -16.17 4.04
N SER A 136 -23.53 -16.09 4.75
CA SER A 136 -24.79 -15.59 4.18
C SER A 136 -24.76 -14.11 3.82
N GLU A 137 -23.88 -13.31 4.44
CA GLU A 137 -23.70 -11.88 4.16
C GLU A 137 -22.63 -11.64 3.07
N ASN A 138 -22.01 -12.72 2.58
CA ASN A 138 -21.01 -12.73 1.53
C ASN A 138 -19.91 -11.66 1.75
N TRP A 139 -19.22 -11.69 2.89
CA TRP A 139 -18.12 -10.76 3.14
C TRP A 139 -16.91 -11.00 2.23
N LYS A 140 -16.79 -12.19 1.62
CA LYS A 140 -15.78 -12.44 0.58
C LYS A 140 -15.86 -11.44 -0.57
N ASP A 141 -17.06 -11.01 -0.94
CA ASP A 141 -17.27 -10.00 -1.98
C ASP A 141 -16.58 -8.66 -1.68
N VAL A 142 -16.39 -8.29 -0.40
CA VAL A 142 -15.54 -7.12 -0.06
C VAL A 142 -14.13 -7.28 -0.61
N HIS A 143 -13.55 -8.46 -0.48
CA HIS A 143 -12.21 -8.72 -0.98
C HIS A 143 -12.17 -8.80 -2.50
N GLU A 144 -13.17 -9.42 -3.12
CA GLU A 144 -13.32 -9.49 -4.57
C GLU A 144 -13.41 -8.08 -5.17
N GLN A 145 -14.24 -7.20 -4.61
CA GLN A 145 -14.31 -5.79 -4.99
C GLN A 145 -12.97 -5.06 -4.80
N VAL A 146 -12.20 -5.34 -3.75
CA VAL A 146 -10.85 -4.76 -3.60
C VAL A 146 -9.94 -5.15 -4.77
N VAL A 147 -9.99 -6.40 -5.23
CA VAL A 147 -9.20 -6.88 -6.37
C VAL A 147 -9.72 -6.28 -7.67
N GLU A 148 -11.03 -6.30 -7.88
CA GLU A 148 -11.69 -5.87 -9.12
C GLU A 148 -11.70 -4.35 -9.32
N SER A 149 -11.73 -3.57 -8.23
CA SER A 149 -11.79 -2.10 -8.27
C SER A 149 -10.70 -1.48 -9.14
N ALA A 150 -9.49 -2.06 -9.14
CA ALA A 150 -8.41 -1.58 -9.99
C ALA A 150 -8.73 -1.79 -11.48
N TYR A 151 -9.26 -2.96 -11.84
CA TYR A 151 -9.65 -3.29 -13.21
C TYR A 151 -10.85 -2.47 -13.67
N GLU A 152 -11.83 -2.25 -12.81
CA GLU A 152 -13.00 -1.43 -13.12
C GLU A 152 -12.61 0.03 -13.37
N VAL A 153 -11.79 0.63 -12.50
CA VAL A 153 -11.31 2.01 -12.70
C VAL A 153 -10.49 2.13 -13.98
N ILE A 154 -9.66 1.13 -14.31
CA ILE A 154 -8.92 1.10 -15.57
C ILE A 154 -9.89 0.98 -16.76
N LYS A 155 -10.93 0.15 -16.66
CA LYS A 155 -11.94 0.00 -17.72
C LYS A 155 -12.71 1.31 -17.98
N LEU A 156 -13.03 2.06 -16.92
CA LEU A 156 -13.82 3.29 -17.01
C LEU A 156 -13.00 4.53 -17.38
N LYS A 157 -11.80 4.68 -16.79
CA LYS A 157 -10.96 5.89 -16.90
C LYS A 157 -9.67 5.68 -17.71
N GLY A 158 -9.29 4.43 -17.98
CA GLY A 158 -8.05 4.05 -18.65
C GLY A 158 -6.84 3.88 -17.71
N TYR A 159 -6.90 4.37 -16.47
CA TYR A 159 -5.78 4.30 -15.50
C TYR A 159 -6.22 4.57 -14.05
N THR A 160 -5.40 4.13 -13.09
CA THR A 160 -5.52 4.50 -11.67
C THR A 160 -4.50 5.58 -11.30
N SER A 161 -4.86 6.57 -10.47
CA SER A 161 -3.96 7.67 -10.13
C SER A 161 -4.12 8.21 -8.70
N TRP A 162 -5.31 8.64 -8.33
CA TRP A 162 -5.52 9.44 -7.11
C TRP A 162 -5.39 8.63 -5.82
N ALA A 163 -6.08 7.48 -5.73
CA ALA A 163 -6.07 6.65 -4.52
C ALA A 163 -4.65 6.13 -4.20
N ILE A 164 -3.90 5.71 -5.22
CA ILE A 164 -2.50 5.31 -5.04
C ILE A 164 -1.60 6.50 -4.66
N GLY A 165 -1.87 7.68 -5.23
CA GLY A 165 -1.23 8.96 -4.87
C GLY A 165 -1.31 9.25 -3.37
N LEU A 166 -2.52 9.23 -2.83
CA LEU A 166 -2.79 9.45 -1.41
C LEU A 166 -2.19 8.35 -0.52
N ALA A 167 -2.24 7.09 -0.97
CA ALA A 167 -1.66 5.97 -0.24
C ALA A 167 -0.15 6.13 -0.06
N VAL A 168 0.57 6.53 -1.12
CA VAL A 168 2.03 6.76 -1.07
C VAL A 168 2.37 7.98 -0.23
N ALA A 169 1.64 9.08 -0.34
CA ALA A 169 1.86 10.25 0.52
C ALA A 169 1.67 9.91 2.01
N GLY A 170 0.72 9.02 2.35
CA GLY A 170 0.59 8.50 3.71
C GLY A 170 1.76 7.62 4.19
N LEU A 171 2.48 6.97 3.28
CA LEU A 171 3.72 6.24 3.61
C LEU A 171 4.86 7.21 3.88
N GLU A 172 5.04 8.22 3.03
CA GLU A 172 6.10 9.22 3.19
C GLU A 172 5.95 10.01 4.50
N GLU A 173 4.72 10.42 4.83
CA GLU A 173 4.40 11.05 6.12
C GLU A 173 4.89 10.20 7.30
N SER A 174 4.79 8.88 7.17
CA SER A 174 5.21 7.92 8.20
C SER A 174 6.72 7.74 8.24
N VAL A 175 7.36 7.68 7.07
CA VAL A 175 8.83 7.67 6.97
C VAL A 175 9.43 8.92 7.62
N LYS A 176 8.84 10.11 7.47
CA LYS A 176 9.44 11.32 8.05
C LYS A 176 9.41 11.37 9.58
N ILE A 177 8.28 11.08 10.21
CA ILE A 177 8.07 11.42 11.64
C ILE A 177 7.38 10.30 12.42
N LEU A 178 6.53 9.50 11.76
CA LEU A 178 5.48 8.78 12.45
C LEU A 178 5.72 7.28 12.30
N ARG A 179 6.19 6.64 13.38
CA ARG A 179 6.39 5.18 13.55
C ARG A 179 5.09 4.37 13.42
N ARG A 180 4.33 4.61 12.36
CA ARG A 180 3.03 4.02 12.04
C ARG A 180 3.23 2.68 11.33
N VAL A 181 2.22 1.82 11.46
CA VAL A 181 2.20 0.50 10.84
C VAL A 181 1.50 0.56 9.48
N HIS A 182 2.16 0.06 8.43
CA HIS A 182 1.62 0.02 7.08
C HIS A 182 1.87 -1.33 6.43
N PRO A 183 0.93 -1.87 5.62
CA PRO A 183 1.16 -3.11 4.89
C PRO A 183 1.97 -2.82 3.62
N VAL A 184 3.29 -2.74 3.76
CA VAL A 184 4.24 -2.43 2.69
C VAL A 184 5.05 -3.66 2.32
N SER A 185 5.64 -3.64 1.12
CA SER A 185 6.42 -4.77 0.62
C SER A 185 7.81 -4.74 1.24
N THR A 186 8.14 -5.77 2.02
CA THR A 186 9.43 -5.97 2.69
C THR A 186 9.93 -7.40 2.49
N MET A 187 11.20 -7.66 2.82
CA MET A 187 11.75 -9.01 2.84
C MET A 187 11.18 -9.79 4.01
N ILE A 188 10.52 -10.91 3.72
CA ILE A 188 9.82 -11.73 4.72
C ILE A 188 10.52 -13.07 5.03
N LYS A 189 11.76 -13.24 4.56
CA LYS A 189 12.57 -14.43 4.85
C LYS A 189 12.66 -14.69 6.36
N GLY A 190 12.37 -15.92 6.75
CA GLY A 190 12.30 -16.38 8.14
C GLY A 190 10.93 -16.19 8.79
N LEU A 191 9.95 -15.58 8.12
CA LEU A 191 8.58 -15.42 8.61
C LEU A 191 7.66 -16.46 7.97
N TYR A 192 6.70 -16.95 8.76
CA TYR A 192 5.67 -17.89 8.28
C TYR A 192 6.26 -19.10 7.52
N GLY A 193 7.44 -19.59 7.93
CA GLY A 193 8.11 -20.73 7.28
C GLY A 193 8.68 -20.47 5.88
N ILE A 194 8.79 -19.21 5.45
CA ILE A 194 9.30 -18.82 4.13
C ILE A 194 10.81 -18.59 4.23
N ASN A 195 11.61 -19.37 3.50
CA ASN A 195 13.08 -19.34 3.58
C ASN A 195 13.75 -18.59 2.42
N GLU A 196 13.00 -18.29 1.37
CA GLU A 196 13.50 -17.62 0.17
C GLU A 196 13.56 -16.09 0.34
N ASP A 197 14.42 -15.43 -0.44
CA ASP A 197 14.57 -13.98 -0.46
C ASP A 197 13.41 -13.30 -1.23
N VAL A 198 12.19 -13.46 -0.73
CA VAL A 198 10.98 -12.89 -1.34
C VAL A 198 10.49 -11.65 -0.62
N PHE A 199 9.93 -10.72 -1.41
CA PHE A 199 9.32 -9.49 -0.90
C PHE A 199 7.79 -9.60 -0.97
N LEU A 200 7.14 -9.57 0.19
CA LEU A 200 5.67 -9.59 0.30
C LEU A 200 5.19 -8.46 1.19
N SER A 201 3.91 -8.11 1.05
CA SER A 201 3.32 -7.09 1.91
C SER A 201 2.91 -7.66 3.26
N VAL A 202 3.53 -7.17 4.31
CA VAL A 202 3.20 -7.43 5.72
C VAL A 202 3.14 -6.10 6.47
N PRO A 203 2.50 -6.00 7.64
CA PRO A 203 2.48 -4.75 8.38
C PRO A 203 3.86 -4.45 8.97
N ASP A 204 4.42 -3.32 8.57
CA ASP A 204 5.74 -2.86 8.98
C ASP A 204 5.64 -1.49 9.66
N VAL A 205 6.48 -1.29 10.68
CA VAL A 205 6.67 0.01 11.33
C VAL A 205 7.61 0.84 10.47
N LEU A 206 7.10 1.95 9.95
CA LEU A 206 7.86 2.89 9.12
C LEU A 206 8.32 4.10 9.91
N GLY A 207 9.57 4.51 9.76
CA GLY A 207 10.11 5.74 10.33
C GLY A 207 11.29 6.27 9.51
N GLN A 208 12.07 7.18 10.09
CA GLN A 208 13.13 7.92 9.37
C GLN A 208 14.21 7.03 8.73
N ASN A 209 14.41 5.82 9.25
CA ASN A 209 15.36 4.85 8.73
C ASN A 209 14.69 3.79 7.82
N GLY A 210 13.50 4.08 7.31
CA GLY A 210 12.66 3.15 6.57
C GLY A 210 11.92 2.17 7.49
N ILE A 211 11.98 0.88 7.20
CA ILE A 211 11.32 -0.17 7.99
C ILE A 211 12.16 -0.48 9.23
N SER A 212 11.65 -0.18 10.42
CA SER A 212 12.35 -0.53 11.67
C SER A 212 11.96 -1.89 12.22
N ASP A 213 10.69 -2.26 12.09
CA ASP A 213 10.13 -3.47 12.72
C ASP A 213 9.06 -4.09 11.81
N VAL A 214 8.95 -5.42 11.84
CA VAL A 214 7.91 -6.18 11.13
C VAL A 214 6.92 -6.72 12.15
N VAL A 215 5.63 -6.47 11.95
CA VAL A 215 4.57 -6.99 12.82
C VAL A 215 4.22 -8.41 12.39
N GLN A 216 4.48 -9.38 13.26
CA GLN A 216 4.07 -10.76 13.06
C GLN A 216 2.59 -10.91 13.42
N ILE A 217 1.73 -10.96 12.40
CA ILE A 217 0.30 -11.20 12.60
C ILE A 217 0.08 -12.68 12.90
N ASN A 218 -0.75 -12.96 13.89
CA ASN A 218 -1.24 -14.31 14.15
C ASN A 218 -2.30 -14.69 13.11
N LEU A 219 -1.86 -15.30 12.01
CA LEU A 219 -2.70 -15.81 10.92
C LEU A 219 -3.29 -17.17 11.29
N ASN A 220 -4.49 -17.46 10.79
CA ASN A 220 -5.02 -18.83 10.83
C ASN A 220 -4.35 -19.72 9.75
N LEU A 221 -4.57 -21.03 9.83
CA LEU A 221 -3.93 -22.01 8.93
C LEU A 221 -4.21 -21.73 7.44
N GLU A 222 -5.43 -21.28 7.10
CA GLU A 222 -5.81 -20.96 5.72
C GLU A 222 -5.14 -19.66 5.24
N GLU A 223 -5.14 -18.61 6.07
CA GLU A 223 -4.49 -17.33 5.80
C GLU A 223 -2.97 -17.50 5.63
N GLU A 224 -2.34 -18.29 6.49
CA GLU A 224 -0.90 -18.61 6.39
C GLU A 224 -0.59 -19.43 5.13
N ALA A 225 -1.41 -20.43 4.81
CA ALA A 225 -1.27 -21.23 3.59
C ALA A 225 -1.43 -20.37 2.33
N ARG A 226 -2.38 -19.43 2.31
CA ARG A 226 -2.54 -18.47 1.21
C ARG A 226 -1.35 -17.52 1.10
N LEU A 227 -0.78 -17.08 2.21
CA LEU A 227 0.41 -16.22 2.20
C LEU A 227 1.64 -16.97 1.66
N LYS A 228 1.84 -18.22 2.07
CA LYS A 228 2.88 -19.12 1.51
C LYS A 228 2.67 -19.36 0.01
N LYS A 229 1.44 -19.67 -0.40
CA LYS A 229 1.12 -19.80 -1.83
C LYS A 229 1.42 -18.51 -2.59
N SER A 230 1.19 -17.34 -1.98
CA SER A 230 1.55 -16.06 -2.57
C SER A 230 3.07 -15.87 -2.71
N SER A 231 3.90 -16.40 -1.80
CA SER A 231 5.36 -16.34 -1.94
C SER A 231 5.88 -17.23 -3.05
N ASP A 232 5.29 -18.43 -3.23
CA ASP A 232 5.76 -19.39 -4.24
C ASP A 232 5.51 -18.92 -5.68
N THR A 233 4.69 -17.89 -5.85
CA THR A 233 4.38 -17.26 -7.15
C THR A 233 5.27 -16.06 -7.49
N LEU A 234 6.33 -15.81 -6.71
CA LEU A 234 7.27 -14.68 -6.88
C LEU A 234 8.66 -15.13 -7.31
#